data_AF-A0A1H6HMF1-F1
#
_entry.id   AF-A0A1H6HMF1-F1
#
_cell.length_a   1.000
_cell.length_b   1.000
_cell.length_c   1.000
_cell.angle_alpha   90.00
_cell.angle_beta   90.00
_cell.angle_gamma   90.00
#
_symmetry.space_group_name_H-M   'P 1'
#
loop_
_entity.id
_entity.type
_entity.pdbx_description
1 polymer ?
#
loop_
_entity_poly.entity_id
_entity_poly.type
_entity_poly.pdbx_seq_one_letter_code
_entity_poly.pdbx_strand_id
1 'polypeptide(L)'
;MRKHCGWKKTAAFLMAAALVTGAMPVNAGGLFNGNSAIVANAASEAKKPEVGTLFKAGDTIAITGETWFVVDDDPNSGDARAKVESDIAITGYESSDTDNQYIWKTGDVELYTLHKGFYVTREDSSVDPEGFYITSGSGTYEDPFIIGLKAPKFSGKNITLDSDIGMNFIVNPVSEANIDDLKVKFSGDCDETGLQQLELKTINGKEVYCATANVATNKMDRVITADLYYGDSETPIDTLSFSVNEYLDTVDTSSSPKLKALVEATRQYGKVSTAYFGNGELPKVNDHKNDIVNAAYKFGDYTIYKFKPGFESSDAIISLVLNSKISVRLYTAKYEQSGHDVAAYDIWTFDENNKLQISPFKEIYAFDGANGKKCFEVPDIKPTQLGTTFNVNYQGTDYLFTPLAWAYRVLSHEAAPEKDIALANALYEYYIAATDYVG
;
A
#
# COMPACT_ATOMS: atom_id res chain seq x y z
N MET A 1 17.23 39.08 29.54
CA MET A 1 15.98 39.43 28.82
C MET A 1 15.36 38.15 28.26
N ARG A 2 14.03 38.16 28.15
CA ARG A 2 13.10 37.02 28.29
C ARG A 2 13.31 35.83 27.33
N LYS A 3 13.27 34.63 27.92
CA LYS A 3 12.83 33.36 27.28
C LYS A 3 11.31 33.31 27.35
N HIS A 4 10.63 32.95 26.25
CA HIS A 4 9.24 32.52 26.29
C HIS A 4 9.15 31.03 25.97
N CYS A 5 8.68 30.29 26.97
CA CYS A 5 8.18 28.93 26.91
C CYS A 5 6.65 29.03 27.08
N GLY A 6 5.87 28.17 26.43
CA GLY A 6 4.41 28.04 26.61
C GLY A 6 3.89 26.88 25.76
N TRP A 7 3.94 25.66 26.28
CA TRP A 7 2.82 24.93 26.93
C TRP A 7 1.65 24.58 26.02
N LYS A 8 1.71 23.34 25.51
CA LYS A 8 0.57 22.49 25.19
C LYS A 8 -0.10 22.03 26.50
N LYS A 9 -1.41 21.74 26.43
CA LYS A 9 -2.30 21.06 27.40
C LYS A 9 -2.98 21.99 28.40
N THR A 10 -4.28 22.28 28.19
CA THR A 10 -5.39 22.28 29.17
C THR A 10 -6.64 22.91 28.52
N ALA A 11 -7.52 22.10 27.92
CA ALA A 11 -8.88 22.53 27.56
C ALA A 11 -9.84 21.33 27.40
N ALA A 12 -9.73 20.36 28.30
CA ALA A 12 -10.74 19.32 28.49
C ALA A 12 -11.31 19.48 29.91
N PHE A 13 -12.24 20.43 30.12
CA PHE A 13 -13.04 20.49 31.36
C PHE A 13 -14.28 21.42 31.32
N LEU A 14 -15.04 21.50 30.23
CA LEU A 14 -16.35 22.18 30.25
C LEU A 14 -17.43 21.34 29.54
N MET A 15 -17.67 20.15 30.07
CA MET A 15 -18.97 19.47 29.98
C MET A 15 -19.47 19.23 31.40
N ALA A 16 -20.36 20.11 31.88
CA ALA A 16 -21.38 19.86 32.91
C ALA A 16 -21.92 21.20 33.45
N ALA A 17 -22.89 21.81 32.76
CA ALA A 17 -23.95 22.66 33.34
C ALA A 17 -24.76 23.37 32.25
N ALA A 18 -25.72 22.68 31.63
CA ALA A 18 -26.91 23.30 31.04
C ALA A 18 -27.95 22.22 30.68
N LEU A 19 -28.50 21.56 31.68
CA LEU A 19 -29.71 20.71 31.57
C LEU A 19 -30.66 21.10 32.71
N VAL A 20 -31.35 22.24 32.59
CA VAL A 20 -32.58 22.58 33.31
C VAL A 20 -33.26 23.65 32.44
N THR A 21 -34.20 23.34 31.56
CA THR A 21 -35.65 23.24 31.82
C THR A 21 -36.25 22.40 30.67
N GLY A 22 -36.98 21.29 30.81
CA GLY A 22 -37.74 20.75 31.91
C GLY A 22 -39.11 20.35 31.36
N ALA A 23 -39.28 19.07 31.00
CA ALA A 23 -40.57 18.36 31.00
C ALA A 23 -40.34 16.87 30.68
N MET A 24 -40.24 16.05 31.72
CA MET A 24 -40.55 14.62 31.61
C MET A 24 -42.07 14.43 31.57
N PRO A 25 -42.56 13.30 31.06
CA PRO A 25 -43.02 12.27 31.98
C PRO A 25 -42.43 10.89 31.67
N VAL A 26 -41.86 10.26 32.70
CA VAL A 26 -42.40 9.09 33.41
C VAL A 26 -42.18 7.79 32.64
N ASN A 27 -41.19 7.06 33.13
CA ASN A 27 -41.01 5.64 32.92
C ASN A 27 -42.19 4.88 33.57
N ALA A 28 -43.02 4.24 32.75
CA ALA A 28 -43.92 3.17 33.17
C ALA A 28 -43.63 1.98 32.26
N GLY A 29 -43.25 0.85 32.88
CA GLY A 29 -42.78 -0.34 32.19
C GLY A 29 -43.79 -0.90 31.19
N GLY A 30 -43.28 -1.57 30.16
CA GLY A 30 -44.11 -2.17 29.12
C GLY A 30 -43.30 -2.88 28.07
N LEU A 31 -43.02 -4.14 28.38
CA LEU A 31 -42.71 -5.27 27.52
C LEU A 31 -43.47 -5.29 26.16
N PHE A 32 -43.12 -4.49 25.14
CA PHE A 32 -43.54 -4.72 23.74
C PHE A 32 -42.58 -4.12 22.69
N ASN A 33 -42.34 -4.91 21.63
CA ASN A 33 -41.71 -4.58 20.35
C ASN A 33 -42.30 -3.31 19.71
N GLY A 34 -41.44 -2.46 19.13
CA GLY A 34 -41.85 -1.40 18.21
C GLY A 34 -40.69 -0.55 17.72
N ASN A 35 -40.31 -0.71 16.45
CA ASN A 35 -39.48 0.21 15.69
C ASN A 35 -40.02 1.64 15.80
N SER A 36 -39.20 2.58 16.26
CA SER A 36 -39.18 4.01 15.90
C SER A 36 -38.21 4.73 16.83
N ALA A 37 -36.90 4.63 16.59
CA ALA A 37 -35.99 5.62 17.15
C ALA A 37 -36.27 6.95 16.43
N ILE A 38 -36.62 7.99 17.18
CA ILE A 38 -36.62 9.37 16.66
C ILE A 38 -35.15 9.70 16.39
N VAL A 39 -34.72 9.52 15.15
CA VAL A 39 -33.41 9.95 14.67
C VAL A 39 -33.49 11.46 14.50
N ALA A 40 -32.87 12.21 15.41
CA ALA A 40 -32.60 13.61 15.18
C ALA A 40 -31.47 13.71 14.14
N ASN A 41 -31.83 13.79 12.86
CA ASN A 41 -30.88 14.15 11.80
C ASN A 41 -30.40 15.58 12.07
N ALA A 42 -29.13 15.75 12.42
CA ALA A 42 -28.47 17.03 12.23
C ALA A 42 -28.63 17.41 10.75
N ALA A 43 -29.04 18.65 10.46
CA ALA A 43 -29.16 19.12 9.08
C ALA A 43 -27.81 18.91 8.37
N SER A 44 -27.81 18.20 7.23
CA SER A 44 -26.59 18.02 6.45
C SER A 44 -26.12 19.40 5.98
N GLU A 45 -24.84 19.72 6.21
CA GLU A 45 -24.26 20.94 5.66
C GLU A 45 -24.24 20.82 4.13
N ALA A 46 -24.60 21.91 3.44
CA ALA A 46 -24.65 21.91 1.98
C ALA A 46 -23.23 21.78 1.40
N LYS A 47 -23.03 20.79 0.53
CA LYS A 47 -21.76 20.46 -0.12
C LYS A 47 -21.60 21.27 -1.41
N LYS A 48 -20.46 21.92 -1.59
CA LYS A 48 -20.17 22.65 -2.84
C LYS A 48 -19.99 21.66 -4.00
N PRO A 49 -20.54 21.94 -5.20
CA PRO A 49 -20.26 21.15 -6.39
C PRO A 49 -18.83 21.42 -6.86
N GLU A 50 -17.95 20.45 -6.67
CA GLU A 50 -16.59 20.44 -7.21
C GLU A 50 -16.30 19.07 -7.84
N VAL A 51 -15.41 19.04 -8.83
CA VAL A 51 -14.96 17.79 -9.45
C VAL A 51 -14.51 16.81 -8.35
N GLY A 52 -14.98 15.58 -8.42
CA GLY A 52 -14.70 14.54 -7.43
C GLY A 52 -15.69 14.47 -6.27
N THR A 53 -16.59 15.45 -6.10
CA THR A 53 -17.56 15.46 -4.98
C THR A 53 -18.65 14.40 -5.16
N LEU A 54 -18.83 13.53 -4.17
CA LEU A 54 -19.95 12.59 -4.08
C LEU A 54 -21.19 13.21 -3.43
N PHE A 55 -22.30 13.06 -4.13
CA PHE A 55 -23.63 13.46 -3.69
C PHE A 55 -24.55 12.25 -3.59
N LYS A 56 -25.23 12.11 -2.45
CA LYS A 56 -26.20 11.04 -2.18
C LYS A 56 -27.54 11.56 -1.65
N ALA A 57 -28.54 10.70 -1.58
CA ALA A 57 -29.79 11.01 -0.90
C ALA A 57 -29.55 11.50 0.53
N GLY A 58 -30.12 12.65 0.87
CA GLY A 58 -29.91 13.38 2.12
C GLY A 58 -28.89 14.53 2.03
N ASP A 59 -28.07 14.60 0.96
CA ASP A 59 -27.16 15.72 0.75
C ASP A 59 -27.89 16.93 0.16
N THR A 60 -27.34 18.12 0.41
CA THR A 60 -27.71 19.36 -0.28
C THR A 60 -26.52 19.85 -1.09
N ILE A 61 -26.72 20.15 -2.38
CA ILE A 61 -25.72 20.80 -3.22
C ILE A 61 -25.79 22.31 -2.96
N ALA A 62 -24.70 22.92 -2.50
CA ALA A 62 -24.58 24.35 -2.27
C ALA A 62 -24.31 25.08 -3.61
N ILE A 63 -25.34 25.73 -4.15
CA ILE A 63 -25.26 26.44 -5.43
C ILE A 63 -25.05 27.93 -5.16
N THR A 64 -23.83 28.40 -5.43
CA THR A 64 -23.50 29.83 -5.31
C THR A 64 -23.64 30.52 -6.66
N GLY A 65 -24.86 30.94 -6.99
CA GLY A 65 -25.17 31.63 -8.24
C GLY A 65 -25.47 30.68 -9.40
N GLU A 66 -25.37 31.19 -10.62
CA GLU A 66 -25.66 30.42 -11.84
C GLU A 66 -24.66 29.29 -12.04
N THR A 67 -25.12 28.04 -11.90
CA THR A 67 -24.32 26.82 -12.06
C THR A 67 -24.96 25.92 -13.10
N TRP A 68 -24.15 25.38 -14.01
CA TRP A 68 -24.60 24.51 -15.10
C TRP A 68 -24.10 23.08 -14.92
N PHE A 69 -24.98 22.11 -15.16
CA PHE A 69 -24.67 20.68 -15.17
C PHE A 69 -24.96 20.08 -16.54
N VAL A 70 -24.14 19.16 -17.01
CA VAL A 70 -24.46 18.27 -18.13
C VAL A 70 -25.02 16.98 -17.56
N VAL A 71 -26.19 16.64 -18.07
CA VAL A 71 -27.00 15.52 -17.62
C VAL A 71 -27.33 14.74 -18.89
N ASP A 72 -26.43 13.82 -19.27
CA ASP A 72 -26.56 13.10 -20.52
C ASP A 72 -26.31 11.60 -20.34
N ASP A 73 -27.12 10.80 -21.02
CA ASP A 73 -27.02 9.36 -21.23
C ASP A 73 -27.59 8.90 -22.57
N ASP A 74 -27.77 9.79 -23.54
CA ASP A 74 -28.08 9.33 -24.90
C ASP A 74 -27.16 10.03 -25.88
N PRO A 75 -26.27 9.28 -26.58
CA PRO A 75 -25.41 9.84 -27.63
C PRO A 75 -26.20 10.51 -28.77
N ASN A 76 -27.53 10.44 -28.77
CA ASN A 76 -28.43 11.13 -29.68
C ASN A 76 -29.23 12.30 -29.05
N SER A 77 -29.18 12.54 -27.72
CA SER A 77 -30.01 13.56 -27.05
C SER A 77 -29.51 15.01 -27.23
N GLY A 78 -28.24 15.17 -27.64
CA GLY A 78 -27.59 16.47 -27.71
C GLY A 78 -27.14 16.96 -26.34
N ASP A 79 -26.23 17.93 -26.32
CA ASP A 79 -25.59 18.49 -25.12
C ASP A 79 -26.60 19.12 -24.14
N ALA A 80 -27.27 18.28 -23.37
CA ALA A 80 -28.35 18.63 -22.46
C ALA A 80 -27.76 19.27 -21.20
N ARG A 81 -27.57 20.59 -21.26
CA ARG A 81 -27.14 21.42 -20.14
C ARG A 81 -28.34 21.90 -19.35
N ALA A 82 -28.30 21.74 -18.04
CA ALA A 82 -29.32 22.26 -17.15
C ALA A 82 -28.72 23.27 -16.15
N LYS A 83 -29.43 24.39 -16.03
CA LYS A 83 -29.07 25.54 -15.21
C LYS A 83 -29.70 25.41 -13.84
N VAL A 84 -28.92 25.65 -12.79
CA VAL A 84 -29.37 25.69 -11.41
C VAL A 84 -28.93 26.99 -10.77
N GLU A 85 -29.86 27.63 -10.05
CA GLU A 85 -29.64 28.95 -9.44
C GLU A 85 -29.82 28.94 -7.92
N SER A 86 -30.14 27.78 -7.33
CA SER A 86 -30.36 27.61 -5.89
C SER A 86 -29.92 26.24 -5.42
N ASP A 87 -29.69 26.11 -4.11
CA ASP A 87 -29.30 24.85 -3.49
C ASP A 87 -30.25 23.69 -3.85
N ILE A 88 -29.67 22.51 -4.05
CA ILE A 88 -30.40 21.31 -4.45
C ILE A 88 -30.37 20.28 -3.33
N ALA A 89 -31.49 20.10 -2.63
CA ALA A 89 -31.65 18.98 -1.71
C ALA A 89 -31.95 17.68 -2.47
N ILE A 90 -31.18 16.62 -2.23
CA ILE A 90 -31.35 15.32 -2.86
C ILE A 90 -32.20 14.47 -1.93
N THR A 91 -33.46 14.21 -2.29
CA THR A 91 -34.43 13.58 -1.36
C THR A 91 -34.61 12.07 -1.57
N GLY A 92 -34.11 11.52 -2.67
CA GLY A 92 -34.18 10.09 -2.99
C GLY A 92 -33.93 9.82 -4.48
N TYR A 93 -33.97 8.54 -4.84
CA TYR A 93 -33.82 8.04 -6.21
C TYR A 93 -35.09 7.30 -6.62
N GLU A 94 -35.59 7.56 -7.82
CA GLU A 94 -36.68 6.76 -8.41
C GLU A 94 -36.24 6.18 -9.75
N SER A 95 -36.30 4.85 -9.88
CA SER A 95 -36.15 4.19 -11.17
C SER A 95 -37.38 4.49 -12.03
N SER A 96 -37.19 5.23 -13.10
CA SER A 96 -38.10 5.37 -14.22
C SER A 96 -37.80 4.24 -15.21
N ASP A 97 -38.80 3.37 -15.36
CA ASP A 97 -39.03 2.40 -16.44
C ASP A 97 -37.86 1.48 -16.91
N THR A 98 -38.14 0.67 -17.94
CA THR A 98 -37.36 -0.52 -18.39
C THR A 98 -35.94 -0.24 -18.86
N ASP A 99 -35.53 1.03 -18.86
CA ASP A 99 -34.28 1.54 -19.43
C ASP A 99 -33.31 2.08 -18.36
N ASN A 100 -33.50 1.72 -17.09
CA ASN A 100 -32.59 2.03 -15.96
C ASN A 100 -32.37 3.52 -15.67
N GLN A 101 -33.42 4.33 -15.74
CA GLN A 101 -33.31 5.78 -15.54
C GLN A 101 -33.55 6.15 -14.08
N TYR A 102 -32.65 6.90 -13.43
CA TYR A 102 -32.91 7.42 -12.08
C TYR A 102 -33.30 8.90 -12.12
N ILE A 103 -34.47 9.21 -11.58
CA ILE A 103 -34.95 10.59 -11.39
C ILE A 103 -34.49 11.09 -10.04
N TRP A 104 -33.83 12.25 -10.02
CA TRP A 104 -33.54 12.94 -8.77
C TRP A 104 -34.70 13.82 -8.35
N LYS A 105 -35.21 13.58 -7.14
CA LYS A 105 -36.18 14.49 -6.53
C LYS A 105 -35.45 15.63 -5.84
N THR A 106 -35.34 16.74 -6.55
CA THR A 106 -35.00 18.05 -6.01
C THR A 106 -36.28 18.67 -5.40
N GLY A 107 -36.16 19.63 -4.48
CA GLY A 107 -37.32 20.33 -3.91
C GLY A 107 -38.09 21.19 -4.93
N ASP A 108 -38.62 22.35 -4.51
CA ASP A 108 -39.46 23.24 -5.35
C ASP A 108 -38.74 23.92 -6.54
N VAL A 109 -37.58 23.43 -6.98
CA VAL A 109 -36.82 24.01 -8.09
C VAL A 109 -37.36 23.48 -9.42
N GLU A 110 -38.13 24.30 -10.13
CA GLU A 110 -38.54 24.03 -11.52
C GLU A 110 -37.34 24.21 -12.47
N LEU A 111 -36.81 23.09 -12.96
CA LEU A 111 -35.98 23.08 -14.16
C LEU A 111 -36.92 23.15 -15.36
N TYR A 112 -36.77 24.16 -16.22
CA TYR A 112 -37.72 24.47 -17.30
C TYR A 112 -38.02 23.25 -18.19
N THR A 113 -39.29 22.82 -18.16
CA THR A 113 -40.00 21.96 -19.14
C THR A 113 -39.18 20.88 -19.84
N LEU A 114 -38.73 19.87 -19.10
CA LEU A 114 -39.24 18.50 -19.19
C LEU A 114 -38.69 17.78 -17.94
N HIS A 115 -39.59 17.52 -16.98
CA HIS A 115 -39.39 16.71 -15.78
C HIS A 115 -38.80 17.39 -14.53
N LYS A 116 -39.41 17.08 -13.38
CA LYS A 116 -39.06 17.59 -12.04
C LYS A 116 -37.82 16.87 -11.50
N GLY A 117 -36.66 17.08 -12.12
CA GLY A 117 -35.43 16.43 -11.71
C GLY A 117 -34.42 16.27 -12.84
N PHE A 118 -33.20 15.92 -12.47
CA PHE A 118 -32.18 15.43 -13.39
C PHE A 118 -32.33 13.92 -13.58
N TYR A 119 -31.99 13.46 -14.78
CA TYR A 119 -31.94 12.05 -15.14
C TYR A 119 -30.51 11.57 -15.07
N VAL A 120 -30.26 10.54 -14.26
CA VAL A 120 -28.95 9.90 -14.25
C VAL A 120 -29.18 8.41 -14.38
N THR A 121 -28.82 7.87 -15.54
CA THR A 121 -29.11 6.51 -16.00
C THR A 121 -27.84 5.68 -15.93
N ARG A 122 -27.97 4.40 -15.59
CA ARG A 122 -26.83 3.48 -15.44
C ARG A 122 -26.92 2.36 -16.48
N GLU A 123 -25.79 2.05 -17.10
CA GLU A 123 -25.69 0.94 -18.07
C GLU A 123 -26.00 -0.44 -17.44
N ASP A 124 -25.76 -0.60 -16.13
CA ASP A 124 -26.01 -1.83 -15.38
C ASP A 124 -27.21 -1.68 -14.43
N SER A 125 -28.30 -2.39 -14.69
CA SER A 125 -29.54 -2.37 -13.91
C SER A 125 -29.46 -3.05 -12.54
N SER A 126 -28.38 -3.78 -12.26
CA SER A 126 -28.35 -4.77 -11.16
C SER A 126 -27.90 -4.24 -9.80
N VAL A 127 -27.56 -2.95 -9.67
CA VAL A 127 -27.09 -2.38 -8.40
C VAL A 127 -27.78 -1.05 -8.13
N ASP A 128 -28.21 -0.88 -6.89
CA ASP A 128 -28.83 0.36 -6.39
C ASP A 128 -27.84 1.54 -6.46
N PRO A 129 -28.28 2.74 -6.88
CA PRO A 129 -27.41 3.90 -6.95
C PRO A 129 -27.12 4.44 -5.54
N GLU A 130 -25.85 4.43 -5.15
CA GLU A 130 -25.40 5.00 -3.88
C GLU A 130 -25.26 6.55 -3.93
N GLY A 131 -25.22 7.13 -5.14
CA GLY A 131 -25.01 8.56 -5.38
C GLY A 131 -24.47 8.86 -6.78
N PHE A 132 -24.01 10.10 -6.99
CA PHE A 132 -23.32 10.53 -8.21
C PHE A 132 -22.09 11.39 -7.86
N TYR A 133 -21.15 11.49 -8.81
CA TYR A 133 -19.96 12.31 -8.71
C TYR A 133 -19.97 13.41 -9.77
N ILE A 134 -19.32 14.53 -9.49
CA ILE A 134 -18.94 15.47 -10.55
C ILE A 134 -17.62 14.97 -11.16
N THR A 135 -17.59 14.64 -12.44
CA THR A 135 -16.41 14.04 -13.08
C THR A 135 -15.49 15.06 -13.75
N SER A 136 -16.03 16.20 -14.18
CA SER A 136 -15.28 17.32 -14.77
C SER A 136 -16.12 18.60 -14.79
N GLY A 137 -15.53 19.70 -15.26
CA GLY A 137 -16.19 20.99 -15.43
C GLY A 137 -16.02 21.95 -14.26
N SER A 138 -16.32 23.22 -14.49
CA SER A 138 -16.25 24.32 -13.51
C SER A 138 -17.63 24.87 -13.13
N GLY A 139 -18.70 24.33 -13.72
CA GLY A 139 -20.07 24.75 -13.45
C GLY A 139 -20.51 25.99 -14.22
N THR A 140 -19.74 26.44 -15.21
CA THR A 140 -20.13 27.56 -16.07
C THR A 140 -20.91 27.07 -17.29
N TYR A 141 -21.62 27.95 -18.00
CA TYR A 141 -22.32 27.53 -19.22
C TYR A 141 -21.38 26.87 -20.23
N GLU A 142 -20.17 27.42 -20.42
CA GLU A 142 -19.19 26.90 -21.40
C GLU A 142 -18.34 25.72 -20.91
N ASP A 143 -18.33 25.50 -19.60
CA ASP A 143 -17.64 24.39 -18.95
C ASP A 143 -18.50 23.85 -17.79
N PRO A 144 -19.64 23.22 -18.11
CA PRO A 144 -20.61 22.76 -17.12
C PRO A 144 -20.07 21.58 -16.31
N PHE A 145 -20.55 21.41 -15.08
CA PHE A 145 -20.24 20.23 -14.28
C PHE A 145 -20.81 18.97 -14.93
N ILE A 146 -19.95 18.00 -15.20
CA ILE A 146 -20.36 16.72 -15.78
C ILE A 146 -20.71 15.77 -14.63
N ILE A 147 -21.94 15.24 -14.64
CA ILE A 147 -22.36 14.24 -13.65
C ILE A 147 -21.94 12.85 -14.17
N GLY A 148 -21.18 12.12 -13.37
CA GLY A 148 -20.83 10.73 -13.65
C GLY A 148 -21.28 9.80 -12.54
N LEU A 149 -21.69 8.59 -12.94
CA LEU A 149 -22.09 7.50 -12.04
C LEU A 149 -20.94 6.59 -11.61
N LYS A 150 -19.71 6.84 -12.08
CA LYS A 150 -18.60 5.92 -11.86
C LYS A 150 -17.87 6.29 -10.57
N ALA A 151 -18.29 5.70 -9.46
CA ALA A 151 -17.54 5.73 -8.22
C ALA A 151 -16.08 5.29 -8.44
N PRO A 152 -15.10 5.92 -7.79
CA PRO A 152 -13.76 5.37 -7.68
C PRO A 152 -13.84 3.93 -7.21
N LYS A 153 -13.16 3.05 -7.93
CA LYS A 153 -13.16 1.61 -7.63
C LYS A 153 -11.80 1.02 -7.92
N PHE A 154 -11.55 -0.18 -7.42
CA PHE A 154 -10.39 -0.94 -7.83
C PHE A 154 -10.51 -1.30 -9.32
N SER A 155 -9.47 -0.94 -10.06
CA SER A 155 -9.38 -1.08 -11.51
C SER A 155 -8.30 -2.05 -11.94
N GLY A 156 -7.44 -2.47 -11.00
CA GLY A 156 -6.37 -3.40 -11.24
C GLY A 156 -5.64 -3.75 -9.97
N LYS A 157 -4.74 -4.72 -10.10
CA LYS A 157 -3.84 -5.18 -9.06
C LYS A 157 -2.51 -5.60 -9.68
N ASN A 158 -1.43 -5.39 -8.94
CA ASN A 158 -0.15 -6.02 -9.24
C ASN A 158 0.64 -6.25 -7.95
N ILE A 159 1.80 -6.87 -8.09
CA ILE A 159 2.80 -6.92 -7.03
C ILE A 159 4.04 -6.14 -7.44
N THR A 160 4.76 -5.64 -6.45
CA THR A 160 6.11 -5.10 -6.59
C THR A 160 7.06 -6.00 -5.81
N LEU A 161 8.18 -6.33 -6.45
CA LEU A 161 9.27 -7.11 -5.85
C LEU A 161 10.43 -6.15 -5.58
N ASP A 162 10.32 -5.38 -4.51
CA ASP A 162 11.39 -4.51 -4.02
C ASP A 162 12.03 -5.19 -2.79
N SER A 163 12.51 -4.43 -1.81
CA SER A 163 12.92 -4.99 -0.52
C SER A 163 11.80 -5.71 0.23
N ASP A 164 10.54 -5.39 -0.07
CA ASP A 164 9.34 -6.06 0.38
C ASP A 164 8.57 -6.70 -0.79
N ILE A 165 7.61 -7.56 -0.43
CA ILE A 165 6.58 -8.04 -1.35
C ILE A 165 5.35 -7.13 -1.18
N GLY A 166 5.31 -6.07 -1.99
CA GLY A 166 4.23 -5.10 -2.00
C GLY A 166 3.09 -5.55 -2.91
N MET A 167 1.87 -5.56 -2.40
CA MET A 167 0.64 -5.83 -3.15
C MET A 167 -0.06 -4.50 -3.42
N ASN A 168 -0.05 -4.03 -4.68
CA ASN A 168 -0.68 -2.75 -5.02
C ASN A 168 -2.12 -2.96 -5.51
N PHE A 169 -3.04 -2.17 -4.96
CA PHE A 169 -4.45 -2.13 -5.30
C PHE A 169 -4.75 -0.81 -6.01
N ILE A 170 -4.97 -0.88 -7.33
CA ILE A 170 -5.00 0.29 -8.22
C ILE A 170 -6.42 0.85 -8.28
N VAL A 171 -6.60 2.13 -7.96
CA VAL A 171 -7.92 2.79 -7.93
C VAL A 171 -8.09 3.70 -9.15
N ASN A 172 -9.28 3.68 -9.76
CA ASN A 172 -9.67 4.63 -10.79
C ASN A 172 -11.20 4.89 -10.76
N PRO A 173 -11.67 6.07 -11.16
CA PRO A 173 -10.87 7.27 -11.47
C PRO A 173 -10.35 7.97 -10.19
N VAL A 174 -9.16 8.59 -10.29
CA VAL A 174 -8.57 9.43 -9.23
C VAL A 174 -8.10 10.75 -9.86
N SER A 175 -8.35 11.86 -9.17
CA SER A 175 -7.95 13.23 -9.55
C SER A 175 -7.41 13.98 -8.33
N GLU A 176 -6.78 15.14 -8.56
CA GLU A 176 -6.33 16.01 -7.46
C GLU A 176 -7.45 16.41 -6.50
N ALA A 177 -8.70 16.39 -6.97
CA ALA A 177 -9.84 16.84 -6.18
C ALA A 177 -10.49 15.74 -5.32
N ASN A 178 -10.21 14.46 -5.58
CA ASN A 178 -10.80 13.35 -4.80
C ASN A 178 -9.78 12.47 -4.07
N ILE A 179 -8.48 12.67 -4.30
CA ILE A 179 -7.45 11.79 -3.75
C ILE A 179 -7.41 11.78 -2.22
N ASP A 180 -7.59 12.94 -1.59
CA ASP A 180 -7.55 13.08 -0.12
C ASP A 180 -8.75 12.41 0.58
N ASP A 181 -9.86 12.25 -0.16
CA ASP A 181 -11.07 11.56 0.31
C ASP A 181 -10.99 10.05 0.11
N LEU A 182 -10.10 9.55 -0.75
CA LEU A 182 -9.97 8.13 -1.04
C LEU A 182 -8.98 7.46 -0.11
N LYS A 183 -9.50 6.55 0.73
CA LYS A 183 -8.70 5.82 1.71
C LYS A 183 -8.92 4.33 1.59
N VAL A 184 -7.88 3.55 1.80
CA VAL A 184 -7.96 2.08 1.74
C VAL A 184 -7.69 1.50 3.12
N LYS A 185 -8.55 0.60 3.59
CA LYS A 185 -8.28 -0.20 4.79
C LYS A 185 -7.89 -1.60 4.35
N PHE A 186 -6.73 -2.06 4.81
CA PHE A 186 -6.32 -3.44 4.61
C PHE A 186 -6.75 -4.33 5.76
N SER A 187 -7.06 -5.58 5.42
CA SER A 187 -7.24 -6.66 6.38
C SER A 187 -6.60 -7.94 5.88
N GLY A 188 -6.21 -8.80 6.81
CA GLY A 188 -5.42 -9.99 6.53
C GLY A 188 -4.04 -9.91 7.18
N ASP A 189 -3.11 -10.62 6.59
CA ASP A 189 -1.79 -10.93 7.13
C ASP A 189 -0.68 -9.96 6.62
N CYS A 190 -1.01 -8.67 6.54
CA CYS A 190 -0.12 -7.57 6.07
C CYS A 190 0.37 -6.68 7.22
N ASP A 191 1.37 -5.83 6.93
CA ASP A 191 1.98 -4.93 7.90
C ASP A 191 1.16 -3.65 8.15
N GLU A 192 0.38 -3.23 7.18
CA GLU A 192 -0.37 -1.98 7.22
C GLU A 192 -1.53 -2.06 8.20
N THR A 193 -1.68 -0.99 8.99
CA THR A 193 -2.76 -0.85 9.97
C THR A 193 -3.50 0.47 9.78
N GLY A 194 -4.82 0.45 9.96
CA GLY A 194 -5.65 1.64 9.77
C GLY A 194 -5.88 2.00 8.30
N LEU A 195 -6.38 3.22 8.08
CA LEU A 195 -6.66 3.76 6.75
C LEU A 195 -5.35 4.25 6.10
N GLN A 196 -5.11 3.78 4.88
CA GLN A 196 -3.98 4.15 4.03
C GLN A 196 -4.44 5.15 2.97
N GLN A 197 -3.55 6.10 2.64
CA GLN A 197 -3.74 7.01 1.52
C GLN A 197 -3.34 6.34 0.20
N LEU A 198 -3.85 6.86 -0.91
CA LEU A 198 -3.38 6.47 -2.24
C LEU A 198 -2.04 7.15 -2.55
N GLU A 199 -1.12 6.39 -3.14
CA GLU A 199 0.17 6.88 -3.62
C GLU A 199 0.23 6.79 -5.15
N LEU A 200 0.84 7.80 -5.76
CA LEU A 200 1.14 7.78 -7.19
C LEU A 200 2.36 6.88 -7.45
N LYS A 201 2.21 5.87 -8.29
CA LYS A 201 3.29 4.96 -8.70
C LYS A 201 3.35 4.81 -10.21
N THR A 202 4.56 4.58 -10.73
CA THR A 202 4.74 4.20 -12.13
C THR A 202 4.74 2.67 -12.25
N ILE A 203 3.70 2.12 -12.89
CA ILE A 203 3.58 0.69 -13.17
C ILE A 203 3.53 0.50 -14.68
N ASN A 204 4.47 -0.28 -15.23
CA ASN A 204 4.61 -0.53 -16.68
C ASN A 204 4.67 0.77 -17.52
N GLY A 205 5.36 1.79 -17.00
CA GLY A 205 5.48 3.10 -17.67
C GLY A 205 4.23 3.99 -17.58
N LYS A 206 3.20 3.59 -16.85
CA LYS A 206 1.98 4.37 -16.61
C LYS A 206 1.89 4.80 -15.15
N GLU A 207 1.57 6.07 -14.93
CA GLU A 207 1.24 6.58 -13.60
C GLU A 207 -0.14 6.10 -13.18
N VAL A 208 -0.22 5.52 -11.98
CA VAL A 208 -1.45 5.01 -11.38
C VAL A 208 -1.48 5.33 -9.89
N TYR A 209 -2.67 5.53 -9.35
CA TYR A 209 -2.88 5.69 -7.91
C TYR A 209 -3.21 4.35 -7.28
N CYS A 210 -2.50 3.99 -6.21
CA CYS A 210 -2.72 2.73 -5.51
C CYS A 210 -2.41 2.84 -4.03
N ALA A 211 -3.08 2.01 -3.23
CA ALA A 211 -2.62 1.68 -1.89
C ALA A 211 -1.83 0.37 -1.94
N THR A 212 -0.83 0.21 -1.07
CA THR A 212 0.05 -0.97 -1.06
C THR A 212 -0.02 -1.67 0.28
N ALA A 213 -0.24 -2.98 0.25
CA ALA A 213 -0.11 -3.84 1.42
C ALA A 213 1.19 -4.65 1.33
N ASN A 214 2.04 -4.60 2.36
CA ASN A 214 3.27 -5.38 2.44
C ASN A 214 3.01 -6.69 3.18
N VAL A 215 3.48 -7.79 2.58
CA VAL A 215 3.32 -9.14 3.16
C VAL A 215 4.66 -9.80 3.38
N ALA A 216 4.77 -10.55 4.48
CA ALA A 216 5.92 -11.41 4.71
C ALA A 216 5.98 -12.55 3.69
N THR A 217 7.20 -12.91 3.26
CA THR A 217 7.43 -13.97 2.26
C THR A 217 6.79 -15.30 2.65
N ASN A 218 6.76 -15.64 3.95
CA ASN A 218 6.12 -16.85 4.46
C ASN A 218 4.57 -16.81 4.47
N LYS A 219 3.97 -15.71 4.00
CA LYS A 219 2.52 -15.48 3.94
C LYS A 219 2.01 -15.14 2.54
N MET A 220 2.77 -15.44 1.48
CA MET A 220 2.38 -15.15 0.08
C MET A 220 1.11 -15.89 -0.39
N ASP A 221 0.68 -16.92 0.33
CA ASP A 221 -0.57 -17.65 0.12
C ASP A 221 -1.77 -17.02 0.86
N ARG A 222 -1.53 -16.07 1.76
CA ARG A 222 -2.59 -15.40 2.52
C ARG A 222 -3.27 -14.34 1.67
N VAL A 223 -4.59 -14.37 1.68
CA VAL A 223 -5.43 -13.37 1.02
C VAL A 223 -5.39 -12.08 1.84
N ILE A 224 -5.10 -10.97 1.16
CA ILE A 224 -5.24 -9.62 1.69
C ILE A 224 -6.48 -9.01 1.05
N THR A 225 -7.31 -8.39 1.87
CA THR A 225 -8.52 -7.67 1.45
C THR A 225 -8.30 -6.18 1.61
N ALA A 226 -8.54 -5.43 0.54
CA ALA A 226 -8.54 -3.98 0.51
C ALA A 226 -9.97 -3.48 0.37
N ASP A 227 -10.39 -2.67 1.32
CA ASP A 227 -11.68 -1.99 1.32
C ASP A 227 -11.42 -0.51 1.00
N LEU A 228 -12.02 0.00 -0.08
CA LEU A 228 -11.92 1.40 -0.50
C LEU A 228 -13.04 2.22 0.16
N TYR A 229 -12.67 3.31 0.79
CA TYR A 229 -13.57 4.26 1.44
C TYR A 229 -13.45 5.61 0.76
N TYR A 230 -14.53 6.39 0.86
CA TYR A 230 -14.60 7.75 0.35
C TYR A 230 -15.11 8.70 1.44
N GLY A 231 -14.39 9.82 1.63
CA GLY A 231 -14.66 10.82 2.66
C GLY A 231 -14.64 10.22 4.07
N ASP A 232 -15.70 10.50 4.83
CA ASP A 232 -15.89 10.00 6.20
C ASP A 232 -16.83 8.78 6.29
N SER A 233 -17.10 8.10 5.17
CA SER A 233 -17.97 6.91 5.15
C SER A 233 -17.39 5.79 6.02
N GLU A 234 -18.23 5.16 6.85
CA GLU A 234 -17.88 3.92 7.57
C GLU A 234 -18.10 2.66 6.73
N THR A 235 -18.76 2.77 5.58
CA THR A 235 -19.00 1.66 4.64
C THR A 235 -18.07 1.80 3.44
N PRO A 236 -17.40 0.71 3.00
CA PRO A 236 -16.58 0.74 1.81
C PRO A 236 -17.41 0.84 0.53
N ILE A 237 -16.92 1.59 -0.44
CA ILE A 237 -17.52 1.76 -1.77
C ILE A 237 -17.04 0.71 -2.78
N ASP A 238 -15.95 0.01 -2.48
CA ASP A 238 -15.47 -1.14 -3.24
C ASP A 238 -14.56 -2.03 -2.39
N THR A 239 -14.47 -3.30 -2.75
CA THR A 239 -13.62 -4.28 -2.08
C THR A 239 -12.90 -5.15 -3.11
N LEU A 240 -11.58 -5.30 -2.95
CA LEU A 240 -10.78 -6.21 -3.76
C LEU A 240 -9.91 -7.08 -2.85
N SER A 241 -9.89 -8.39 -3.12
CA SER A 241 -9.07 -9.35 -2.40
C SER A 241 -8.22 -10.18 -3.35
N PHE A 242 -6.99 -10.46 -2.95
CA PHE A 242 -6.13 -11.45 -3.61
C PHE A 242 -4.98 -11.87 -2.69
N SER A 243 -4.29 -12.96 -3.03
CA SER A 243 -2.96 -13.30 -2.48
C SER A 243 -1.85 -13.10 -3.52
N VAL A 244 -0.59 -13.03 -3.08
CA VAL A 244 0.55 -12.92 -4.00
C VAL A 244 0.60 -14.12 -4.95
N ASN A 245 0.38 -15.33 -4.44
CA ASN A 245 0.40 -16.54 -5.26
C ASN A 245 -0.74 -16.56 -6.30
N GLU A 246 -1.94 -16.12 -5.93
CA GLU A 246 -3.05 -15.95 -6.90
C GLU A 246 -2.69 -14.93 -7.98
N TYR A 247 -2.06 -13.81 -7.63
CA TYR A 247 -1.62 -12.85 -8.64
C TYR A 247 -0.59 -13.49 -9.59
N LEU A 248 0.41 -14.16 -9.04
CA LEU A 248 1.45 -14.85 -9.83
C LEU A 248 0.84 -15.91 -10.76
N ASP A 249 -0.31 -16.51 -10.44
CA ASP A 249 -1.02 -17.48 -11.31
C ASP A 249 -1.62 -16.83 -12.55
N THR A 250 -1.87 -15.52 -12.49
CA THR A 250 -2.44 -14.74 -13.60
C THR A 250 -1.39 -14.11 -14.51
N VAL A 251 -0.11 -14.12 -14.11
CA VAL A 251 0.97 -13.51 -14.90
C VAL A 251 1.23 -14.36 -16.13
N ASP A 252 1.02 -13.79 -17.32
CA ASP A 252 1.39 -14.43 -18.58
C ASP A 252 2.91 -14.43 -18.76
N THR A 253 3.53 -15.59 -18.58
CA THR A 253 4.96 -15.80 -18.75
C THR A 253 5.31 -16.46 -20.09
N SER A 254 4.33 -16.67 -20.98
CA SER A 254 4.51 -17.45 -22.22
C SER A 254 5.53 -16.83 -23.18
N SER A 255 5.64 -15.50 -23.15
CA SER A 255 6.49 -14.71 -24.04
C SER A 255 7.86 -14.34 -23.44
N SER A 256 8.10 -14.62 -22.15
CA SER A 256 9.33 -14.19 -21.47
C SER A 256 9.89 -15.27 -20.53
N PRO A 257 10.95 -16.00 -20.95
CA PRO A 257 11.64 -16.98 -20.10
C PRO A 257 12.22 -16.36 -18.82
N LYS A 258 12.71 -15.12 -18.89
CA LYS A 258 13.22 -14.38 -17.72
C LYS A 258 12.10 -14.09 -16.72
N LEU A 259 10.94 -13.63 -17.19
CA LEU A 259 9.77 -13.42 -16.32
C LEU A 259 9.28 -14.74 -15.72
N LYS A 260 9.27 -15.81 -16.51
CA LYS A 260 8.92 -17.15 -16.03
C LYS A 260 9.82 -17.59 -14.87
N ALA A 261 11.13 -17.46 -15.04
CA ALA A 261 12.09 -17.79 -14.00
C ALA A 261 11.88 -16.95 -12.72
N LEU A 262 11.62 -15.65 -12.87
CA LEU A 262 11.32 -14.77 -11.74
C LEU A 262 10.05 -15.19 -10.99
N VAL A 263 8.96 -15.48 -11.72
CA VAL A 263 7.70 -15.96 -11.13
C VAL A 263 7.90 -17.28 -10.39
N GLU A 264 8.61 -18.24 -11.00
CA GLU A 264 8.89 -19.55 -10.40
C GLU A 264 9.76 -19.43 -9.14
N ALA A 265 10.85 -18.65 -9.20
CA ALA A 265 11.75 -18.43 -8.07
C ALA A 265 11.04 -17.69 -6.92
N THR A 266 10.21 -16.69 -7.22
CA THR A 266 9.42 -15.95 -6.21
C THR A 266 8.47 -16.89 -5.46
N ARG A 267 7.80 -17.80 -6.16
CA ARG A 267 6.93 -18.81 -5.53
C ARG A 267 7.70 -19.81 -4.69
N GLN A 268 8.84 -20.28 -5.21
CA GLN A 268 9.68 -21.22 -4.50
C GLN A 268 10.19 -20.60 -3.19
N TYR A 269 10.62 -19.34 -3.25
CA TYR A 269 11.04 -18.57 -2.09
C TYR A 269 9.91 -18.42 -1.05
N GLY A 270 8.69 -18.13 -1.50
CA GLY A 270 7.48 -18.15 -0.67
C GLY A 270 7.27 -19.47 0.07
N LYS A 271 7.20 -20.58 -0.68
CA LYS A 271 6.95 -21.92 -0.13
C LYS A 271 8.03 -22.36 0.87
N VAL A 272 9.29 -22.14 0.53
CA VAL A 272 10.42 -22.48 1.40
C VAL A 272 10.40 -21.61 2.66
N SER A 273 10.06 -20.32 2.54
CA SER A 273 9.91 -19.43 3.71
C SER A 273 8.78 -19.89 4.63
N THR A 274 7.63 -20.31 4.09
CA THR A 274 6.54 -20.88 4.88
C THR A 274 6.99 -22.13 5.64
N ALA A 275 7.72 -23.04 5.00
CA ALA A 275 8.25 -24.23 5.68
C ALA A 275 9.35 -23.89 6.69
N TYR A 276 10.17 -22.88 6.43
CA TYR A 276 11.26 -22.44 7.30
C TYR A 276 10.79 -21.84 8.63
N PHE A 277 9.82 -20.92 8.55
CA PHE A 277 9.26 -20.22 9.70
C PHE A 277 8.09 -20.97 10.34
N GLY A 278 7.46 -21.88 9.60
CA GLY A 278 6.48 -22.82 10.11
C GLY A 278 7.09 -24.17 10.49
N ASN A 279 6.22 -25.15 10.69
CA ASN A 279 6.59 -26.57 10.85
C ASN A 279 6.09 -27.38 9.65
N GLY A 280 6.22 -26.82 8.44
CA GLY A 280 5.74 -27.43 7.19
C GLY A 280 6.75 -28.39 6.55
N GLU A 281 6.29 -29.17 5.58
CA GLU A 281 7.18 -29.98 4.74
C GLU A 281 8.08 -29.07 3.90
N LEU A 282 9.38 -29.36 3.89
CA LEU A 282 10.36 -28.61 3.11
C LEU A 282 10.18 -28.91 1.61
N PRO A 283 9.90 -27.89 0.77
CA PRO A 283 9.84 -28.09 -0.67
C PRO A 283 11.20 -28.52 -1.22
N LYS A 284 11.18 -29.33 -2.28
CA LYS A 284 12.40 -29.62 -3.05
C LYS A 284 12.90 -28.33 -3.70
N VAL A 285 14.20 -28.06 -3.55
CA VAL A 285 14.91 -26.92 -4.15
C VAL A 285 16.05 -27.41 -5.05
N ASN A 286 16.49 -26.56 -5.96
CA ASN A 286 17.72 -26.76 -6.69
C ASN A 286 18.94 -26.59 -5.77
N ASP A 287 20.00 -27.37 -5.98
CA ASP A 287 21.25 -27.25 -5.22
C ASP A 287 22.19 -26.26 -5.91
N HIS A 288 22.39 -25.12 -5.26
CA HIS A 288 23.27 -24.03 -5.69
C HIS A 288 24.52 -23.91 -4.81
N LYS A 289 24.87 -24.94 -4.03
CA LYS A 289 26.06 -24.94 -3.17
C LYS A 289 27.32 -24.56 -3.93
N ASN A 290 27.54 -25.14 -5.10
CA ASN A 290 28.72 -24.82 -5.91
C ASN A 290 28.67 -23.40 -6.47
N ASP A 291 27.51 -22.93 -6.89
CA ASP A 291 27.32 -21.58 -7.43
C ASP A 291 27.59 -20.50 -6.37
N ILE A 292 27.35 -20.81 -5.10
CA ILE A 292 27.55 -19.87 -4.00
C ILE A 292 28.95 -20.02 -3.38
N VAL A 293 29.35 -21.23 -2.99
CA VAL A 293 30.60 -21.47 -2.25
C VAL A 293 31.82 -21.27 -3.14
N ASN A 294 31.72 -21.61 -4.43
CA ASN A 294 32.83 -21.51 -5.38
C ASN A 294 32.75 -20.30 -6.30
N ALA A 295 31.72 -19.45 -6.19
CA ALA A 295 31.69 -18.18 -6.91
C ALA A 295 32.89 -17.34 -6.49
N ALA A 296 33.78 -17.07 -7.43
CA ALA A 296 35.01 -16.35 -7.17
C ALA A 296 35.46 -15.51 -8.35
N TYR A 297 36.07 -14.36 -8.05
CA TYR A 297 36.83 -13.57 -9.00
C TYR A 297 38.30 -13.97 -8.93
N LYS A 298 38.91 -14.22 -10.08
CA LYS A 298 40.34 -14.52 -10.20
C LYS A 298 41.09 -13.29 -10.68
N PHE A 299 42.04 -12.83 -9.88
CA PHE A 299 42.94 -11.71 -10.20
C PHE A 299 44.38 -12.22 -10.16
N GLY A 300 44.87 -12.73 -11.30
CA GLY A 300 46.13 -13.46 -11.35
C GLY A 300 46.08 -14.72 -10.47
N ASP A 301 46.99 -14.83 -9.51
CA ASP A 301 47.06 -15.94 -8.56
C ASP A 301 46.09 -15.80 -7.37
N TYR A 302 45.44 -14.64 -7.22
CA TYR A 302 44.50 -14.39 -6.13
C TYR A 302 43.08 -14.83 -6.51
N THR A 303 42.44 -15.57 -5.61
CA THR A 303 41.04 -15.98 -5.71
C THR A 303 40.25 -15.29 -4.60
N ILE A 304 39.28 -14.47 -4.97
CA ILE A 304 38.37 -13.79 -4.04
C ILE A 304 37.00 -14.43 -4.19
N TYR A 305 36.52 -15.10 -3.15
CA TYR A 305 35.21 -15.73 -3.14
C TYR A 305 34.12 -14.66 -2.97
N LYS A 306 33.22 -14.54 -3.94
CA LYS A 306 32.23 -13.45 -4.09
C LYS A 306 31.34 -13.29 -2.87
N PHE A 307 30.88 -14.41 -2.29
CA PHE A 307 29.92 -14.40 -1.18
C PHE A 307 30.56 -14.76 0.17
N LYS A 308 31.87 -15.03 0.22
CA LYS A 308 32.55 -15.27 1.49
C LYS A 308 32.74 -13.92 2.20
N PRO A 309 32.28 -13.74 3.45
CA PRO A 309 32.53 -12.51 4.18
C PRO A 309 34.02 -12.35 4.49
N GLY A 310 34.50 -11.12 4.54
CA GLY A 310 35.89 -10.75 4.81
C GLY A 310 36.31 -10.90 6.28
N PHE A 311 35.55 -11.66 7.09
CA PHE A 311 35.77 -11.82 8.52
C PHE A 311 35.32 -13.21 8.99
N GLU A 312 35.94 -13.67 10.07
CA GLU A 312 35.62 -14.94 10.70
C GLU A 312 34.44 -14.82 11.68
N SER A 313 33.83 -15.95 12.01
CA SER A 313 32.67 -15.97 12.93
C SER A 313 33.02 -15.57 14.37
N SER A 314 34.31 -15.60 14.74
CA SER A 314 34.82 -15.06 16.00
C SER A 314 34.72 -13.54 16.07
N ASP A 315 34.80 -12.86 14.92
CA ASP A 315 34.90 -11.41 14.84
C ASP A 315 33.52 -10.79 14.63
N ALA A 316 32.71 -11.39 13.74
CA ALA A 316 31.33 -11.00 13.53
C ALA A 316 30.42 -12.11 12.95
N ILE A 317 29.13 -11.98 13.25
CA ILE A 317 28.07 -12.88 12.80
C ILE A 317 27.10 -12.12 11.90
N ILE A 318 26.70 -12.73 10.78
CA ILE A 318 25.66 -12.21 9.89
C ILE A 318 24.36 -12.96 10.11
N SER A 319 23.24 -12.23 10.15
CA SER A 319 21.90 -12.78 10.07
C SER A 319 21.14 -12.10 8.95
N LEU A 320 20.36 -12.86 8.21
CA LEU A 320 19.35 -12.30 7.32
C LEU A 320 18.04 -12.14 8.11
N VAL A 321 17.33 -11.04 7.90
CA VAL A 321 16.00 -10.78 8.46
C VAL A 321 15.01 -10.86 7.30
N LEU A 322 14.01 -11.72 7.46
CA LEU A 322 13.04 -12.05 6.41
C LEU A 322 11.60 -11.70 6.83
N ASN A 323 11.44 -10.74 7.73
CA ASN A 323 10.12 -10.31 8.20
C ASN A 323 9.66 -9.13 7.34
N SER A 324 8.88 -9.45 6.29
CA SER A 324 8.30 -8.57 5.26
C SER A 324 9.26 -7.73 4.42
N LYS A 325 10.30 -7.17 5.04
CA LYS A 325 11.41 -6.46 4.39
C LYS A 325 12.70 -7.24 4.55
N ILE A 326 13.42 -7.43 3.46
CA ILE A 326 14.74 -8.05 3.47
C ILE A 326 15.73 -7.07 4.09
N SER A 327 16.31 -7.45 5.22
CA SER A 327 17.43 -6.74 5.83
C SER A 327 18.54 -7.70 6.23
N VAL A 328 19.76 -7.19 6.38
CA VAL A 328 20.89 -7.97 6.88
C VAL A 328 21.44 -7.32 8.14
N ARG A 329 21.71 -8.14 9.14
CA ARG A 329 22.26 -7.74 10.43
C ARG A 329 23.67 -8.26 10.60
N LEU A 330 24.59 -7.37 10.96
CA LEU A 330 25.95 -7.68 11.38
C LEU A 330 26.07 -7.52 12.89
N TYR A 331 26.41 -8.59 13.58
CA TYR A 331 26.69 -8.60 15.01
C TYR A 331 28.19 -8.69 15.24
N THR A 332 28.81 -7.62 15.72
CA THR A 332 30.25 -7.61 16.02
C THR A 332 30.52 -8.19 17.41
N ALA A 333 31.62 -8.93 17.55
CA ALA A 333 32.11 -9.33 18.87
C ALA A 333 32.58 -8.06 19.62
N LYS A 334 32.21 -7.94 20.90
CA LYS A 334 32.61 -6.80 21.77
C LYS A 334 34.12 -6.55 21.67
N TYR A 335 34.51 -5.28 21.47
CA TYR A 335 35.86 -4.80 21.72
C TYR A 335 35.85 -3.51 22.56
N GLU A 336 36.92 -3.30 23.33
CA GLU A 336 36.98 -2.41 24.49
C GLU A 336 37.04 -0.91 24.17
N GLN A 337 36.59 -0.17 25.17
CA GLN A 337 36.38 1.27 25.24
C GLN A 337 37.71 2.04 25.35
N SER A 338 38.54 2.03 24.32
CA SER A 338 39.68 2.96 24.24
C SER A 338 39.72 3.68 22.89
N GLY A 339 39.02 4.82 22.88
CA GLY A 339 39.39 6.03 22.14
C GLY A 339 39.75 5.87 20.67
N HIS A 340 38.74 5.70 19.82
CA HIS A 340 38.80 6.22 18.46
C HIS A 340 37.49 6.93 18.15
N ASP A 341 37.60 8.22 17.83
CA ASP A 341 36.49 9.02 17.34
C ASP A 341 35.92 8.39 16.07
N VAL A 342 34.59 8.29 16.05
CA VAL A 342 33.78 7.73 14.99
C VAL A 342 33.90 8.64 13.77
N ALA A 343 34.69 8.25 12.79
CA ALA A 343 34.75 8.92 11.49
C ALA A 343 34.00 8.08 10.44
N ALA A 344 32.82 8.56 10.10
CA ALA A 344 32.15 8.47 8.81
C ALA A 344 31.90 7.06 8.18
N TYR A 345 30.60 6.83 7.99
CA TYR A 345 29.91 5.73 7.32
C TYR A 345 30.20 5.66 5.81
N ASP A 346 31.43 5.39 5.40
CA ASP A 346 31.74 5.12 3.99
C ASP A 346 31.41 3.66 3.65
N ILE A 347 30.13 3.38 3.44
CA ILE A 347 29.75 2.16 2.71
C ILE A 347 30.03 2.44 1.24
N TRP A 348 30.94 1.66 0.65
CA TRP A 348 31.05 1.62 -0.80
C TRP A 348 30.40 0.34 -1.31
N THR A 349 29.39 0.49 -2.14
CA THR A 349 28.80 -0.60 -2.93
C THR A 349 29.44 -0.62 -4.31
N PHE A 350 29.58 -1.79 -4.93
CA PHE A 350 29.89 -1.85 -6.35
C PHE A 350 28.59 -2.03 -7.13
N ASP A 351 28.37 -1.23 -8.18
CA ASP A 351 27.23 -1.46 -9.08
C ASP A 351 27.43 -2.71 -9.94
N GLU A 352 26.42 -3.05 -10.72
CA GLU A 352 26.41 -4.18 -11.67
C GLU A 352 27.56 -4.17 -12.70
N ASN A 353 28.28 -3.03 -12.82
CA ASN A 353 29.43 -2.85 -13.69
C ASN A 353 30.77 -2.76 -12.91
N ASN A 354 30.80 -3.18 -11.64
CA ASN A 354 31.97 -3.10 -10.74
C ASN A 354 32.50 -1.67 -10.51
N LYS A 355 31.65 -0.64 -10.63
CA LYS A 355 32.04 0.74 -10.30
C LYS A 355 31.75 1.01 -8.82
N LEU A 356 32.73 1.60 -8.13
CA LEU A 356 32.60 2.05 -6.74
C LEU A 356 31.52 3.14 -6.64
N GLN A 357 30.47 2.88 -5.88
CA GLN A 357 29.38 3.79 -5.53
C GLN A 357 29.42 4.02 -4.02
N ILE A 358 29.39 5.26 -3.57
CA ILE A 358 29.07 5.55 -2.15
C ILE A 358 27.60 5.16 -1.99
N SER A 359 27.33 4.22 -1.08
CA SER A 359 26.10 3.43 -0.96
C SER A 359 24.78 4.19 -1.17
N PRO A 360 23.79 3.60 -1.86
CA PRO A 360 22.45 4.17 -2.00
C PRO A 360 21.59 4.08 -0.72
N PHE A 361 22.06 3.38 0.31
CA PHE A 361 21.29 3.18 1.55
C PHE A 361 21.46 4.37 2.49
N LYS A 362 20.33 5.04 2.75
CA LYS A 362 20.27 6.33 3.44
C LYS A 362 20.64 6.24 4.93
N GLU A 363 20.41 5.09 5.59
CA GLU A 363 20.54 4.93 7.05
C GLU A 363 20.90 3.46 7.42
N ILE A 364 22.02 3.25 8.14
CA ILE A 364 22.28 2.01 8.90
C ILE A 364 21.75 2.23 10.31
N TYR A 365 20.95 1.29 10.83
CA TYR A 365 20.54 1.31 12.23
C TYR A 365 21.58 0.59 13.09
N ALA A 366 22.19 1.31 14.02
CA ALA A 366 23.07 0.74 15.03
C ALA A 366 22.33 0.62 16.36
N PHE A 367 22.30 -0.58 16.94
CA PHE A 367 21.66 -0.82 18.23
C PHE A 367 22.42 -1.86 19.07
N ASP A 368 22.17 -1.84 20.37
CA ASP A 368 22.74 -2.82 21.29
C ASP A 368 22.05 -4.17 21.09
N GLY A 369 22.83 -5.16 20.65
CA GLY A 369 22.41 -6.55 20.57
C GLY A 369 22.55 -7.28 21.91
N ALA A 370 22.02 -8.51 21.97
CA ALA A 370 22.17 -9.36 23.16
C ALA A 370 23.65 -9.61 23.50
N ASN A 371 23.94 -9.84 24.78
CA ASN A 371 25.29 -10.10 25.31
C ASN A 371 26.30 -8.97 25.07
N GLY A 372 25.81 -7.76 24.79
CA GLY A 372 26.59 -6.55 24.61
C GLY A 372 27.30 -6.45 23.25
N LYS A 373 26.94 -7.29 22.29
CA LYS A 373 27.36 -7.13 20.89
C LYS A 373 26.75 -5.87 20.30
N LYS A 374 27.45 -5.20 19.38
CA LYS A 374 26.84 -4.15 18.56
C LYS A 374 26.23 -4.78 17.32
N CYS A 375 25.01 -4.36 16.99
CA CYS A 375 24.30 -4.80 15.81
C CYS A 375 24.16 -3.64 14.82
N PHE A 376 24.48 -3.90 13.56
CA PHE A 376 24.26 -3.00 12.44
C PHE A 376 23.25 -3.64 11.51
N GLU A 377 22.15 -2.96 11.23
CA GLU A 377 21.14 -3.42 10.27
C GLU A 377 21.20 -2.57 9.01
N VAL A 378 21.33 -3.24 7.86
CA VAL A 378 21.15 -2.65 6.54
C VAL A 378 19.74 -3.03 6.07
N PRO A 379 18.77 -2.10 6.14
CA PRO A 379 17.39 -2.35 5.75
C PRO A 379 17.20 -2.26 4.22
N ASP A 380 15.98 -2.58 3.79
CA ASP A 380 15.47 -2.30 2.44
C ASP A 380 16.34 -2.86 1.29
N ILE A 381 16.85 -4.09 1.45
CA ILE A 381 17.67 -4.75 0.42
C ILE A 381 16.78 -5.34 -0.67
N LYS A 382 16.95 -4.86 -1.90
CA LYS A 382 16.26 -5.44 -3.06
C LYS A 382 16.78 -6.85 -3.38
N PRO A 383 15.96 -7.72 -3.99
CA PRO A 383 16.40 -9.03 -4.45
C PRO A 383 17.65 -8.93 -5.33
N THR A 384 17.71 -7.96 -6.25
CA THR A 384 18.87 -7.71 -7.14
C THR A 384 20.14 -7.27 -6.41
N GLN A 385 20.03 -6.82 -5.15
CA GLN A 385 21.13 -6.33 -4.33
C GLN A 385 21.66 -7.38 -3.35
N LEU A 386 21.09 -8.59 -3.33
CA LEU A 386 21.52 -9.68 -2.45
C LEU A 386 22.99 -10.10 -2.69
N GLY A 387 23.51 -9.87 -3.90
CA GLY A 387 24.92 -10.08 -4.24
C GLY A 387 25.84 -8.87 -4.07
N THR A 388 25.31 -7.71 -3.67
CA THR A 388 26.08 -6.47 -3.49
C THR A 388 26.95 -6.56 -2.24
N THR A 389 28.20 -6.12 -2.35
CA THR A 389 29.11 -6.02 -1.20
C THR A 389 28.87 -4.75 -0.42
N PHE A 390 28.78 -4.89 0.90
CA PHE A 390 28.67 -3.85 1.89
C PHE A 390 29.97 -3.78 2.70
N ASN A 391 30.37 -2.57 3.07
CA ASN A 391 31.40 -2.32 4.07
C ASN A 391 30.78 -1.62 5.28
N VAL A 392 30.90 -2.22 6.45
CA VAL A 392 30.62 -1.54 7.73
C VAL A 392 31.96 -1.28 8.41
N ASN A 393 32.39 -0.02 8.48
CA ASN A 393 33.55 0.35 9.28
C ASN A 393 33.11 0.58 10.73
N TYR A 394 33.67 -0.20 11.66
CA TYR A 394 33.41 -0.02 13.09
C TYR A 394 34.71 -0.10 13.89
N GLN A 395 35.02 0.97 14.62
CA GLN A 395 36.25 1.12 15.42
C GLN A 395 37.53 0.84 14.60
N GLY A 396 37.57 1.30 13.35
CA GLY A 396 38.73 1.11 12.47
C GLY A 396 38.84 -0.29 11.83
N THR A 397 37.84 -1.15 12.03
CA THR A 397 37.75 -2.46 11.36
C THR A 397 36.71 -2.41 10.25
N ASP A 398 37.10 -2.79 9.03
CA ASP A 398 36.20 -2.93 7.88
C ASP A 398 35.57 -4.32 7.85
N TYR A 399 34.26 -4.38 7.99
CA TYR A 399 33.48 -5.61 7.86
C TYR A 399 32.86 -5.67 6.46
N LEU A 400 33.52 -6.41 5.56
CA LEU A 400 33.07 -6.63 4.18
C LEU A 400 32.18 -7.87 4.07
N PHE A 401 30.96 -7.72 3.55
CA PHE A 401 30.05 -8.85 3.35
C PHE A 401 28.97 -8.56 2.31
N THR A 402 28.34 -9.60 1.78
CA THR A 402 27.09 -9.50 1.01
C THR A 402 25.93 -10.04 1.85
N PRO A 403 24.66 -9.72 1.52
CA PRO A 403 23.50 -10.38 2.12
C PRO A 403 23.54 -11.90 1.92
N LEU A 404 24.02 -12.37 0.75
CA LEU A 404 24.25 -13.79 0.47
C LEU A 404 25.40 -14.43 1.26
N ALA A 405 26.17 -13.68 2.06
CA ALA A 405 27.16 -14.28 2.96
C ALA A 405 26.52 -15.18 4.02
N TRP A 406 25.25 -14.95 4.38
CA TRP A 406 24.49 -15.90 5.19
C TRP A 406 24.32 -17.26 4.47
N ALA A 407 23.88 -17.24 3.21
CA ALA A 407 23.73 -18.44 2.39
C ALA A 407 25.07 -19.16 2.18
N TYR A 408 26.16 -18.42 1.95
CA TYR A 408 27.51 -18.97 1.89
C TYR A 408 27.87 -19.72 3.18
N ARG A 409 27.66 -19.12 4.35
CA ARG A 409 27.98 -19.74 5.63
C ARG A 409 27.18 -21.02 5.84
N VAL A 410 25.88 -21.01 5.55
CA VAL A 410 25.01 -22.20 5.61
C VAL A 410 25.55 -23.31 4.70
N LEU A 411 25.75 -23.02 3.41
CA LEU A 411 26.08 -24.05 2.42
C LEU A 411 27.53 -24.55 2.50
N SER A 412 28.43 -23.75 3.06
CA SER A 412 29.81 -24.14 3.34
C SER A 412 29.94 -25.11 4.52
N HIS A 413 28.91 -25.22 5.38
CA HIS A 413 28.95 -26.08 6.55
C HIS A 413 28.25 -27.42 6.29
N GLU A 414 28.97 -28.54 6.43
CA GLU A 414 28.44 -29.88 6.15
C GLU A 414 27.25 -30.29 7.05
N ALA A 415 27.18 -29.75 8.27
CA ALA A 415 26.14 -30.08 9.25
C ALA A 415 25.01 -29.04 9.32
N ALA A 416 24.87 -28.16 8.31
CA ALA A 416 23.80 -27.17 8.29
C ALA A 416 22.41 -27.85 8.26
N PRO A 417 21.42 -27.34 9.02
CA PRO A 417 20.06 -27.85 8.97
C PRO A 417 19.46 -27.81 7.57
N GLU A 418 18.71 -28.84 7.18
CA GLU A 418 18.08 -28.95 5.85
C GLU A 418 17.22 -27.74 5.50
N LYS A 419 16.50 -27.18 6.49
CA LYS A 419 15.70 -25.96 6.29
C LYS A 419 16.54 -24.73 5.97
N ASP A 420 17.72 -24.59 6.58
CA ASP A 420 18.63 -23.48 6.32
C ASP A 420 19.21 -23.63 4.91
N ILE A 421 19.60 -24.86 4.53
CA ILE A 421 20.08 -25.19 3.18
C ILE A 421 19.00 -24.87 2.13
N ALA A 422 17.75 -25.27 2.38
CA ALA A 422 16.64 -25.02 1.46
C ALA A 422 16.41 -23.52 1.26
N LEU A 423 16.38 -22.74 2.35
CA LEU A 423 16.20 -21.30 2.31
C LEU A 423 17.37 -20.59 1.62
N ALA A 424 18.62 -21.02 1.88
CA ALA A 424 19.80 -20.48 1.22
C ALA A 424 19.76 -20.66 -0.31
N ASN A 425 19.35 -21.84 -0.77
CA ASN A 425 19.19 -22.11 -2.20
C ASN A 425 18.04 -21.31 -2.82
N ALA A 426 16.87 -21.26 -2.18
CA ALA A 426 15.72 -20.52 -2.71
C ALA A 426 15.97 -19.00 -2.76
N LEU A 427 16.67 -18.45 -1.77
CA LEU A 427 17.06 -17.04 -1.76
C LEU A 427 18.03 -16.72 -2.91
N TYR A 428 18.99 -17.60 -3.19
CA TYR A 428 19.93 -17.42 -4.29
C TYR A 428 19.23 -17.52 -5.65
N GLU A 429 18.33 -18.50 -5.83
CA GLU A 429 17.54 -18.64 -7.05
C GLU A 429 16.67 -17.39 -7.29
N TYR A 430 16.08 -16.84 -6.23
CA TYR A 430 15.34 -15.58 -6.29
C TYR A 430 16.22 -14.39 -6.67
N TYR A 431 17.42 -14.27 -6.09
CA TYR A 431 18.41 -13.24 -6.45
C TYR A 431 18.79 -13.30 -7.94
N ILE A 432 19.15 -14.49 -8.43
CA ILE A 432 19.58 -14.67 -9.83
C ILE A 432 18.42 -14.36 -10.78
N ALA A 433 17.23 -14.90 -10.53
CA ALA A 433 16.08 -14.65 -11.38
C ALA A 433 15.67 -13.16 -11.41
N ALA A 434 15.76 -12.47 -10.28
CA ALA A 434 15.50 -11.02 -10.21
C ALA A 434 16.56 -10.22 -10.98
N THR A 435 17.84 -10.58 -10.84
CA THR A 435 18.95 -9.91 -11.53
C THR A 435 18.85 -10.12 -13.04
N ASP A 436 18.59 -11.34 -13.48
CA ASP A 436 18.45 -11.70 -14.90
C ASP A 436 17.23 -11.05 -15.56
N TYR A 437 16.17 -10.76 -14.81
CA TYR A 437 14.98 -10.09 -15.33
C TYR A 437 15.20 -8.59 -15.57
N VAL A 438 15.98 -7.94 -14.70
CA VAL A 438 16.25 -6.49 -14.77
C VAL A 438 17.41 -6.16 -15.73
N GLY A 439 18.45 -6.99 -15.77
CA GLY A 439 19.57 -6.89 -16.73
C GLY A 439 19.24 -7.51 -18.09
#